data_AF-A0A2M8G4B3-F1
#
_entry.id   AF-A0A2M8G4B3-F1
#
_cell.length_a   1.000
_cell.length_b   1.000
_cell.length_c   1.000
_cell.angle_alpha   90.00
_cell.angle_beta   90.00
_cell.angle_gamma   90.00
#
_symmetry.space_group_name_H-M   'P 1'
#
loop_
_entity.id
_entity.type
_entity.pdbx_description
1 polymer ?
#
loop_
_entity_poly.entity_id
_entity_poly.type
_entity_poly.pdbx_seq_one_letter_code
_entity_poly.pdbx_strand_id
1 'polypeptide(L)'
;MLSAGEILFESRLAAKLTFTQVSELTKIPLTSLKALEKNQFDDLPAYPFLKGMVQNYAKALNLDPVKVVAVFKRDYDRQQKRVNPVVLNKSLGPTSLTRWLEKPQTLFLAGIILLAGLVGWSLWRVYQSPRLTVTMPVNGQTAISPVEIKGKTDRDASLSLNDKTINLEPDGSFETQFSAGPGAAELTLRSVSRRQKSSEVKITVTIIQ
;
A
#
# COMPACT_ATOMS: atom_id res chain seq x y z
N MET A 1 46.13 14.74 -29.31
CA MET A 1 45.41 13.67 -30.04
C MET A 1 44.18 14.30 -30.65
N LEU A 2 43.95 14.07 -31.94
CA LEU A 2 42.73 14.55 -32.60
C LEU A 2 41.48 13.95 -31.94
N SER A 3 40.41 14.72 -31.96
CA SER A 3 39.06 14.30 -31.57
C SER A 3 38.37 13.52 -32.69
N ALA A 4 37.33 12.76 -32.35
CA ALA A 4 36.55 12.05 -33.35
C ALA A 4 35.90 12.99 -34.38
N GLY A 5 35.43 14.17 -33.95
CA GLY A 5 34.88 15.17 -34.85
C GLY A 5 35.90 15.71 -35.86
N GLU A 6 37.13 15.98 -35.41
CA GLU A 6 38.22 16.45 -36.28
C GLU A 6 38.63 15.37 -37.30
N ILE A 7 38.74 14.11 -36.86
CA ILE A 7 39.06 12.98 -37.75
C ILE A 7 38.03 12.85 -38.87
N LEU A 8 36.73 12.94 -38.52
CA LEU A 8 35.64 12.87 -39.49
C LEU A 8 35.63 14.09 -40.43
N PHE A 9 35.88 15.29 -39.91
CA PHE A 9 35.98 16.52 -40.70
C PHE A 9 37.13 16.46 -41.72
N GLU A 10 38.33 16.15 -41.27
CA GLU A 10 39.52 16.05 -42.15
C GLU A 10 39.32 14.99 -43.23
N SER A 11 38.77 13.84 -42.85
CA SER A 11 38.54 12.73 -43.78
C SER A 11 37.44 13.05 -44.80
N ARG A 12 36.38 13.76 -44.40
CA ARG A 12 35.36 14.24 -45.34
C ARG A 12 35.94 15.22 -46.35
N LEU A 13 36.78 16.15 -45.90
CA LEU A 13 37.45 17.10 -46.79
C LEU A 13 38.44 16.42 -47.73
N ALA A 14 39.21 15.44 -47.24
CA ALA A 14 40.11 14.64 -48.06
C ALA A 14 39.36 13.83 -49.13
N ALA A 15 38.20 13.29 -48.78
CA ALA A 15 37.28 12.62 -49.70
C ALA A 15 36.51 13.58 -50.63
N LYS A 16 36.67 14.92 -50.46
CA LYS A 16 35.96 15.98 -51.20
C LYS A 16 34.44 15.85 -51.17
N LEU A 17 33.89 15.34 -50.06
CA LEU A 17 32.45 15.15 -49.89
C LEU A 17 31.80 16.34 -49.20
N THR A 18 30.62 16.72 -49.70
CA THR A 18 29.73 17.68 -49.04
C THR A 18 28.90 16.98 -47.96
N PHE A 19 28.39 17.75 -46.99
CA PHE A 19 27.45 17.22 -46.00
C PHE A 19 26.22 16.56 -46.63
N THR A 20 25.72 17.10 -47.74
CA THR A 20 24.56 16.55 -48.48
C THR A 20 24.87 15.16 -49.03
N GLN A 21 26.01 14.98 -49.68
CA GLN A 21 26.43 13.67 -50.20
C GLN A 21 26.60 12.65 -49.07
N VAL A 22 27.23 13.03 -47.96
CA VAL A 22 27.37 12.14 -46.80
C VAL A 22 26.00 11.79 -46.20
N SER A 23 25.10 12.77 -46.08
CA SER A 23 23.73 12.57 -45.58
C SER A 23 22.95 11.59 -46.46
N GLU A 24 23.10 11.67 -47.78
CA GLU A 24 22.46 10.77 -48.73
C GLU A 24 22.98 9.33 -48.62
N LEU A 25 24.31 9.17 -48.46
CA LEU A 25 24.99 7.89 -48.32
C LEU A 25 24.70 7.20 -46.99
N THR A 26 24.65 7.97 -45.90
CA THR A 26 24.56 7.42 -44.53
C THR A 26 23.16 7.48 -43.92
N LYS A 27 22.24 8.23 -44.55
CA LYS A 27 20.92 8.59 -44.03
C LYS A 27 20.95 9.32 -42.68
N ILE A 28 22.09 9.92 -42.34
CA ILE A 28 22.26 10.73 -41.12
C ILE A 28 21.85 12.17 -41.45
N PRO A 29 20.99 12.82 -40.64
CA PRO A 29 20.62 14.22 -40.85
C PRO A 29 21.82 15.17 -40.90
N LEU A 30 21.74 16.19 -41.77
CA LEU A 30 22.78 17.22 -41.90
C LEU A 30 23.14 17.91 -40.58
N THR A 31 22.14 18.13 -39.72
CA THR A 31 22.31 18.71 -38.39
C THR A 31 23.23 17.84 -37.52
N SER A 32 23.00 16.53 -37.52
CA SER A 32 23.80 15.56 -36.78
C SER A 32 25.23 15.45 -37.32
N LEU A 33 25.42 15.45 -38.65
CA LEU A 33 26.77 15.42 -39.24
C LEU A 33 27.61 16.65 -38.86
N LYS A 34 27.00 17.85 -38.93
CA LYS A 34 27.66 19.10 -38.52
C LYS A 34 28.00 19.09 -37.03
N ALA A 35 27.09 18.59 -36.20
CA ALA A 35 27.27 18.52 -34.76
C ALA A 35 28.38 17.51 -34.37
N LEU A 36 28.42 16.35 -35.04
CA LEU A 36 29.48 15.35 -34.85
C LEU A 36 30.87 15.91 -35.18
N GLU A 37 31.04 16.60 -36.30
CA GLU A 37 32.32 17.21 -36.69
C GLU A 37 32.75 18.33 -35.74
N LYS A 38 31.80 19.04 -35.12
CA LYS A 38 32.06 20.10 -34.12
C LYS A 38 32.21 19.59 -32.69
N ASN A 39 32.12 18.27 -32.45
CA ASN A 39 32.04 17.67 -31.12
C ASN A 39 30.93 18.27 -30.23
N GLN A 40 29.79 18.62 -30.82
CA GLN A 40 28.62 19.16 -30.12
C GLN A 40 27.59 18.03 -29.96
N PHE A 41 27.50 17.46 -28.76
CA PHE A 41 26.67 16.27 -28.50
C PHE A 41 25.40 16.57 -27.70
N ASP A 42 25.22 17.82 -27.24
CA ASP A 42 24.17 18.19 -26.29
C ASP A 42 22.76 18.06 -26.89
N ASP A 43 22.60 18.35 -28.20
CA ASP A 43 21.33 18.28 -28.94
C ASP A 43 21.18 17.00 -29.77
N LEU A 44 22.01 15.97 -29.52
CA LEU A 44 21.99 14.73 -30.30
C LEU A 44 21.28 13.57 -29.56
N PRO A 45 20.82 12.54 -30.31
CA PRO A 45 20.19 11.36 -29.72
C PRO A 45 21.08 10.62 -28.70
N ALA A 46 20.48 9.71 -27.93
CA ALA A 46 21.21 8.91 -26.94
C ALA A 46 22.42 8.16 -27.54
N TYR A 47 23.45 7.94 -26.71
CA TYR A 47 24.75 7.36 -27.10
C TYR A 47 24.69 6.12 -28.03
N PRO A 48 23.79 5.13 -27.84
CA PRO A 48 23.72 3.98 -28.74
C PRO A 48 23.45 4.35 -30.21
N PHE A 49 22.62 5.38 -30.43
CA PHE A 49 22.33 5.89 -31.78
C PHE A 49 23.52 6.65 -32.35
N LEU A 50 24.14 7.50 -31.54
CA LEU A 50 25.34 8.24 -31.92
C LEU A 50 26.48 7.31 -32.33
N LYS A 51 26.70 6.23 -31.57
CA LYS A 51 27.68 5.20 -31.90
C LYS A 51 27.42 4.61 -33.30
N GLY A 52 26.16 4.29 -33.61
CA GLY A 52 25.76 3.80 -34.94
C GLY A 52 25.99 4.82 -36.04
N MET A 53 25.66 6.09 -35.80
CA MET A 53 25.90 7.19 -36.74
C MET A 53 27.39 7.38 -37.03
N VAL A 54 28.23 7.43 -35.99
CA VAL A 54 29.69 7.55 -36.14
C VAL A 54 30.28 6.34 -36.88
N GLN A 55 29.78 5.13 -36.59
CA GLN A 55 30.19 3.92 -37.29
C GLN A 55 29.85 3.97 -38.79
N ASN A 56 28.64 4.39 -39.13
CA ASN A 56 28.20 4.50 -40.53
C ASN A 56 28.94 5.62 -41.26
N TYR A 57 29.20 6.73 -40.58
CA TYR A 57 29.95 7.84 -41.16
C TYR A 57 31.42 7.46 -41.43
N ALA A 58 32.08 6.80 -40.48
CA ALA A 58 33.44 6.29 -40.67
C ALA A 58 33.53 5.31 -41.87
N LYS A 59 32.54 4.41 -42.02
CA LYS A 59 32.45 3.51 -43.18
C LYS A 59 32.30 4.27 -44.51
N ALA A 60 31.44 5.30 -44.55
CA ALA A 60 31.24 6.11 -45.75
C ALA A 60 32.50 6.89 -46.17
N LEU A 61 33.38 7.20 -45.21
CA LEU A 61 34.68 7.85 -45.45
C LEU A 61 35.84 6.86 -45.63
N ASN A 62 35.56 5.55 -45.71
CA ASN A 62 36.55 4.49 -45.84
C ASN A 62 37.60 4.48 -44.70
N LEU A 63 37.19 4.90 -43.49
CA LEU A 63 37.98 4.83 -42.27
C LEU A 63 37.75 3.51 -41.54
N ASP A 64 38.66 3.17 -40.63
CA ASP A 64 38.46 2.05 -39.70
C ASP A 64 37.38 2.42 -38.66
N PRO A 65 36.17 1.83 -38.75
CA PRO A 65 35.05 2.22 -37.90
C PRO A 65 35.31 1.88 -36.42
N VAL A 66 36.11 0.85 -36.13
CA VAL A 66 36.39 0.42 -34.76
C VAL A 66 37.24 1.47 -34.05
N LYS A 67 38.27 1.98 -34.75
CA LYS A 67 39.15 3.02 -34.23
C LYS A 67 38.40 4.35 -34.02
N VAL A 68 37.62 4.79 -35.00
CA VAL A 68 36.89 6.06 -34.91
C VAL A 68 35.85 6.01 -33.78
N VAL A 69 35.12 4.89 -33.62
CA VAL A 69 34.16 4.72 -32.52
C VAL A 69 34.85 4.70 -31.15
N ALA A 70 36.06 4.13 -31.05
CA ALA A 70 36.82 4.14 -29.80
C ALA A 70 37.25 5.57 -29.41
N VAL A 71 37.72 6.36 -30.37
CA VAL A 71 38.05 7.78 -30.17
C VAL A 71 36.80 8.57 -29.78
N PHE A 72 35.69 8.34 -30.48
CA PHE A 72 34.40 8.98 -30.18
C PHE A 72 33.93 8.69 -28.75
N LYS A 73 34.01 7.43 -28.30
CA LYS A 73 33.66 7.07 -26.93
C LYS A 73 34.48 7.85 -25.90
N ARG A 74 35.80 7.94 -26.11
CA ARG A 74 36.70 8.70 -25.22
C ARG A 74 36.28 10.17 -25.12
N ASP A 75 35.97 10.80 -26.25
CA ASP A 75 35.64 12.22 -26.31
C ASP A 75 34.24 12.49 -25.72
N TYR A 76 33.27 11.61 -26.02
CA TYR A 76 31.92 11.65 -25.44
C TYR A 76 31.93 11.50 -23.91
N ASP A 77 32.66 10.49 -23.39
CA ASP A 77 32.78 10.25 -21.94
C ASP A 77 33.47 11.44 -21.23
N ARG A 78 34.43 12.09 -21.90
CA ARG A 78 35.11 13.28 -21.38
C ARG A 78 34.16 14.48 -21.26
N GLN A 79 33.30 14.70 -22.24
CA GLN A 79 32.32 15.79 -22.22
C GLN A 79 31.20 15.53 -21.20
N GLN A 80 30.67 14.29 -21.14
CA GLN A 80 29.67 13.93 -20.15
C GLN A 80 30.20 13.98 -18.71
N LYS A 81 31.47 13.63 -18.46
CA LYS A 81 32.03 13.77 -17.10
C LYS A 81 32.19 15.23 -16.65
N ARG A 82 32.23 16.19 -17.56
CA ARG A 82 32.28 17.64 -17.24
C ARG A 82 30.91 18.20 -16.88
N VAL A 83 29.83 17.60 -17.40
CA VAL A 83 28.45 17.93 -17.07
C VAL A 83 27.99 16.93 -16.02
N ASN A 84 28.16 17.24 -14.73
CA ASN A 84 27.77 16.45 -13.54
C ASN A 84 27.34 15.00 -13.82
N PRO A 85 28.08 13.97 -13.35
CA PRO A 85 27.77 12.59 -13.71
C PRO A 85 26.32 12.28 -13.33
N VAL A 86 25.44 12.21 -14.33
CA VAL A 86 24.15 11.55 -14.17
C VAL A 86 24.52 10.12 -13.89
N VAL A 87 24.45 9.77 -12.61
CA VAL A 87 24.69 8.43 -12.10
C VAL A 87 23.63 7.55 -12.75
N LEU A 88 23.96 6.96 -13.90
CA LEU A 88 23.12 5.96 -14.54
C LEU A 88 23.28 4.67 -13.74
N ASN A 89 22.65 4.67 -12.57
CA ASN A 89 22.48 3.50 -11.74
C ASN A 89 21.58 2.53 -12.50
N LYS A 90 22.23 1.71 -13.30
CA LYS A 90 21.76 0.43 -13.76
C LYS A 90 21.23 -0.36 -12.56
N SER A 91 19.92 -0.51 -12.47
CA SER A 91 19.30 -1.69 -11.90
C SER A 91 17.87 -1.78 -12.44
N LEU A 92 17.70 -2.53 -13.53
CA LEU A 92 16.45 -3.24 -13.80
C LEU A 92 16.38 -4.39 -12.78
N GLY A 93 16.29 -4.04 -11.50
CA GLY A 93 15.95 -4.96 -10.43
C GLY A 93 14.43 -5.02 -10.28
N PRO A 94 13.87 -6.13 -9.81
CA PRO A 94 12.43 -6.24 -9.59
C PRO A 94 11.96 -5.05 -8.76
N THR A 95 10.90 -4.42 -9.24
CA THR A 95 10.34 -3.18 -8.74
C THR A 95 10.02 -3.26 -7.24
N SER A 96 10.83 -2.55 -6.47
CA SER A 96 10.43 -1.60 -5.43
C SER A 96 9.50 -2.03 -4.28
N LEU A 97 9.45 -3.31 -3.87
CA LEU A 97 8.93 -3.65 -2.53
C LEU A 97 10.04 -3.80 -1.47
N THR A 98 11.22 -4.28 -1.87
CA THR A 98 12.29 -4.64 -0.92
C THR A 98 13.08 -3.44 -0.39
N ARG A 99 13.17 -2.35 -1.16
CA ARG A 99 13.96 -1.15 -0.78
C ARG A 99 13.34 -0.36 0.39
N TRP A 100 12.04 -0.53 0.66
CA TRP A 100 11.38 0.07 1.83
C TRP A 100 11.64 -0.73 3.12
N LEU A 101 12.10 -1.99 3.00
CA LEU A 101 12.38 -2.88 4.13
C LEU A 101 13.85 -2.83 4.61
N GLU A 102 14.73 -2.14 3.89
CA GLU A 102 16.17 -2.03 4.22
C GLU A 102 16.49 -0.90 5.22
N LYS A 103 15.50 -0.04 5.54
CA LYS A 103 15.70 0.99 6.57
C LYS A 103 15.25 0.43 7.94
N PRO A 104 16.11 0.41 8.97
CA PRO A 104 15.71 -0.12 10.28
C PRO A 104 14.50 0.63 10.88
N GLN A 105 14.30 1.89 10.48
CA GLN A 105 13.16 2.71 10.91
C GLN A 105 11.80 2.23 10.37
N THR A 106 11.72 1.62 9.18
CA THR A 106 10.45 1.13 8.62
C THR A 106 10.04 -0.20 9.25
N LEU A 107 11.00 -1.09 9.54
CA LEU A 107 10.79 -2.30 10.33
C LEU A 107 10.31 -1.96 11.75
N PHE A 108 10.89 -0.91 12.36
CA PHE A 108 10.46 -0.43 13.67
C PHE A 108 9.02 0.10 13.65
N LEU A 109 8.68 0.95 12.67
CA LEU A 109 7.33 1.48 12.52
C LEU A 109 6.30 0.38 12.20
N ALA A 110 6.66 -0.56 11.33
CA ALA A 110 5.83 -1.73 11.04
C ALA A 110 5.61 -2.59 12.30
N GLY A 111 6.64 -2.78 13.12
CA GLY A 111 6.53 -3.46 14.41
C GLY A 111 5.58 -2.76 15.38
N ILE A 112 5.63 -1.42 15.47
CA ILE A 112 4.70 -0.64 16.31
C ILE A 112 3.27 -0.76 15.80
N ILE A 113 3.05 -0.65 14.49
CA ILE A 113 1.71 -0.79 13.90
C ILE A 113 1.14 -2.18 14.17
N LEU A 114 1.97 -3.21 14.01
CA LEU A 114 1.58 -4.59 14.28
C LEU A 114 1.26 -4.79 15.77
N LEU A 115 2.08 -4.25 16.67
CA LEU A 115 1.84 -4.29 18.11
C LEU A 115 0.55 -3.55 18.50
N ALA A 116 0.34 -2.34 17.97
CA ALA A 116 -0.87 -1.56 18.19
C ALA A 116 -2.12 -2.29 17.67
N GLY A 117 -2.03 -2.93 16.51
CA GLY A 117 -3.09 -3.77 15.95
C GLY A 117 -3.40 -4.98 16.84
N LEU A 118 -2.38 -5.67 17.35
CA LEU A 118 -2.54 -6.80 18.28
C LEU A 118 -3.17 -6.35 19.62
N VAL A 119 -2.71 -5.23 20.17
CA VAL A 119 -3.26 -4.65 21.42
C VAL A 119 -4.72 -4.23 21.19
N GLY A 120 -5.01 -3.51 20.11
CA GLY A 120 -6.36 -3.10 19.76
C GLY A 120 -7.30 -4.30 19.58
N TRP A 121 -6.87 -5.33 18.86
CA TRP A 121 -7.63 -6.57 18.70
C TRP A 121 -7.85 -7.31 20.01
N SER A 122 -6.81 -7.37 20.87
CA SER A 122 -6.91 -7.97 22.21
C SER A 122 -7.92 -7.22 23.09
N LEU A 123 -7.88 -5.89 23.07
CA LEU A 123 -8.82 -5.06 23.82
C LEU A 123 -10.25 -5.23 23.29
N TRP A 124 -10.43 -5.36 21.98
CA TRP A 124 -11.75 -5.55 21.38
C TRP A 124 -12.39 -6.88 21.76
N ARG A 125 -11.63 -7.98 21.77
CA ARG A 125 -12.13 -9.30 22.23
C ARG A 125 -12.63 -9.27 23.66
N VAL A 126 -11.99 -8.45 24.48
CA VAL A 126 -12.27 -8.34 25.91
C VAL A 126 -13.44 -7.38 26.20
N TYR A 127 -13.96 -6.68 25.18
CA TYR A 127 -14.99 -5.65 25.30
C TYR A 127 -16.39 -6.09 24.79
N GLN A 128 -16.68 -7.40 24.78
CA GLN A 128 -17.99 -7.93 24.38
C GLN A 128 -19.03 -7.75 25.49
N SER A 129 -20.26 -7.39 25.13
CA SER A 129 -21.39 -7.29 26.05
C SER A 129 -21.80 -8.66 26.58
N PRO A 130 -22.27 -8.76 27.83
CA PRO A 130 -22.64 -10.04 28.40
C PRO A 130 -23.84 -10.65 27.67
N ARG A 131 -23.86 -11.97 27.54
CA ARG A 131 -25.01 -12.64 26.94
C ARG A 131 -26.18 -12.56 27.91
N LEU A 132 -27.37 -12.19 27.41
CA LEU A 132 -28.62 -12.23 28.17
C LEU A 132 -29.68 -12.87 27.28
N THR A 133 -30.21 -14.00 27.72
CA THR A 133 -31.26 -14.72 27.01
C THR A 133 -32.36 -15.06 28.00
N VAL A 134 -33.57 -14.57 27.74
CA VAL A 134 -34.74 -14.88 28.55
C VAL A 134 -35.49 -16.01 27.87
N THR A 135 -35.66 -17.12 28.58
CA THR A 135 -36.33 -18.33 28.08
C THR A 135 -37.82 -18.27 28.34
N MET A 136 -38.22 -17.69 29.47
CA MET A 136 -39.61 -17.48 29.86
C MET A 136 -39.76 -16.16 30.61
N PRO A 137 -40.87 -15.41 30.43
CA PRO A 137 -41.91 -15.62 29.43
C PRO A 137 -41.47 -15.19 28.02
N VAL A 138 -42.14 -15.72 27.00
CA VAL A 138 -41.92 -15.28 25.61
C VAL A 138 -42.60 -13.92 25.40
N ASN A 139 -42.05 -13.06 24.54
CA ASN A 139 -42.63 -11.75 24.28
C ASN A 139 -44.08 -11.87 23.76
N GLY A 140 -45.02 -11.18 24.43
CA GLY A 140 -46.45 -11.22 24.15
C GLY A 140 -47.21 -12.40 24.78
N GLN A 141 -46.56 -13.19 25.64
CA GLN A 141 -47.21 -14.32 26.31
C GLN A 141 -48.27 -13.84 27.31
N THR A 142 -49.39 -14.57 27.37
CA THR A 142 -50.38 -14.43 28.45
C THR A 142 -49.97 -15.30 29.63
N ALA A 143 -49.90 -14.74 30.83
CA ALA A 143 -49.46 -15.44 32.03
C ALA A 143 -50.36 -15.13 33.22
N ILE A 144 -50.40 -16.05 34.19
CA ILE A 144 -51.12 -15.88 35.46
C ILE A 144 -50.12 -15.33 36.49
N SER A 145 -50.57 -14.41 37.34
CA SER A 145 -49.75 -13.83 38.41
C SER A 145 -49.54 -14.85 39.55
N PRO A 146 -48.32 -15.07 40.06
CA PRO A 146 -47.07 -14.41 39.67
C PRO A 146 -46.43 -15.01 38.41
N VAL A 147 -45.91 -14.15 37.53
CA VAL A 147 -45.27 -14.55 36.28
C VAL A 147 -43.87 -15.08 36.56
N GLU A 148 -43.61 -16.31 36.15
CA GLU A 148 -42.29 -16.94 36.26
C GLU A 148 -41.37 -16.44 35.14
N ILE A 149 -40.20 -15.95 35.53
CA ILE A 149 -39.19 -15.41 34.61
C ILE A 149 -37.93 -16.24 34.76
N LYS A 150 -37.54 -16.89 33.67
CA LYS A 150 -36.34 -17.73 33.59
C LYS A 150 -35.46 -17.30 32.44
N GLY A 151 -34.16 -17.37 32.65
CA GLY A 151 -33.20 -17.13 31.59
C GLY A 151 -31.80 -17.46 32.00
N LYS A 152 -30.87 -17.04 31.15
CA LYS A 152 -29.45 -17.23 31.37
C LYS A 152 -28.69 -15.96 31.02
N THR A 153 -27.70 -15.64 31.83
CA THR A 153 -26.74 -14.58 31.58
C THR A 153 -25.33 -15.04 31.93
N ASP A 154 -24.34 -14.17 31.76
CA ASP A 154 -22.96 -14.50 32.12
C ASP A 154 -22.81 -14.57 33.65
N ARG A 155 -22.02 -15.54 34.12
CA ARG A 155 -21.89 -15.92 35.55
C ARG A 155 -21.36 -14.79 36.43
N ASP A 156 -20.69 -13.83 35.83
CA ASP A 156 -20.06 -12.67 36.45
C ASP A 156 -20.82 -11.35 36.18
N ALA A 157 -22.06 -11.45 35.69
CA ALA A 157 -22.95 -10.31 35.52
C ALA A 157 -23.88 -10.11 36.72
N SER A 158 -24.26 -8.86 36.96
CA SER A 158 -25.34 -8.48 37.87
C SER A 158 -26.61 -8.30 37.05
N LEU A 159 -27.67 -9.05 37.38
CA LEU A 159 -28.97 -8.95 36.72
C LEU A 159 -29.93 -8.10 37.55
N SER A 160 -30.69 -7.23 36.89
CA SER A 160 -31.83 -6.53 37.47
C SER A 160 -33.10 -6.70 36.63
N LEU A 161 -34.24 -6.73 37.30
CA LEU A 161 -35.58 -6.67 36.72
C LEU A 161 -36.28 -5.42 37.26
N ASN A 162 -36.64 -4.49 36.37
CA ASN A 162 -37.28 -3.22 36.74
C ASN A 162 -36.53 -2.53 37.90
N ASP A 163 -35.20 -2.44 37.77
CA ASP A 163 -34.25 -1.87 38.75
C ASP A 163 -34.07 -2.64 40.07
N LYS A 164 -34.74 -3.78 40.26
CA LYS A 164 -34.51 -4.67 41.40
C LYS A 164 -33.51 -5.77 41.05
N THR A 165 -32.44 -5.91 41.84
CA THR A 165 -31.40 -6.93 41.62
C THR A 165 -31.94 -8.34 41.88
N ILE A 166 -31.59 -9.27 40.99
CA ILE A 166 -31.91 -10.69 41.09
C ILE A 166 -30.60 -11.45 41.29
N ASN A 167 -30.62 -12.44 42.19
CA ASN A 167 -29.48 -13.33 42.39
C ASN A 167 -29.42 -14.36 41.27
N LEU A 168 -28.22 -14.59 40.75
CA LEU A 168 -27.95 -15.62 39.74
C LEU A 168 -27.51 -16.92 40.40
N GLU A 169 -27.84 -18.05 39.80
CA GLU A 169 -27.23 -19.33 40.14
C GLU A 169 -25.75 -19.37 39.70
N PRO A 170 -24.94 -20.30 40.26
CA PRO A 170 -23.53 -20.41 39.90
C PRO A 170 -23.27 -20.64 38.43
N ASP A 171 -24.22 -21.15 37.64
CA ASP A 171 -24.09 -21.39 36.20
C ASP A 171 -24.57 -20.22 35.32
N GLY A 172 -25.01 -19.12 35.94
CA GLY A 172 -25.55 -17.93 35.28
C GLY A 172 -27.02 -18.04 34.90
N SER A 173 -27.73 -19.11 35.28
CA SER A 173 -29.19 -19.10 35.22
C SER A 173 -29.77 -18.11 36.22
N PHE A 174 -31.03 -17.75 36.01
CA PHE A 174 -31.84 -17.07 37.00
C PHE A 174 -33.28 -17.54 36.91
N GLU A 175 -33.91 -17.59 38.06
CA GLU A 175 -35.33 -17.85 38.21
C GLU A 175 -35.92 -16.85 39.20
N THR A 176 -36.89 -16.07 38.76
CA THR A 176 -37.59 -15.11 39.62
C THR A 176 -39.07 -15.07 39.27
N GLN A 177 -39.86 -14.57 40.20
CA GLN A 177 -41.29 -14.36 40.02
C GLN A 177 -41.60 -12.86 40.04
N PHE A 178 -42.47 -12.43 39.14
CA PHE A 178 -42.95 -11.06 39.09
C PHE A 178 -44.47 -11.02 39.30
N SER A 179 -44.89 -10.40 40.39
CA SER A 179 -46.29 -10.22 40.73
C SER A 179 -46.75 -8.83 40.29
N ALA A 180 -47.75 -8.79 39.42
CA ALA A 180 -48.48 -7.57 39.09
C ALA A 180 -49.98 -7.88 38.92
N GLY A 181 -50.79 -6.82 38.90
CA GLY A 181 -52.23 -6.90 38.64
C GLY A 181 -52.54 -7.25 37.17
N PRO A 182 -53.80 -7.59 36.86
CA PRO A 182 -54.22 -7.90 35.50
C PRO A 182 -54.00 -6.73 34.54
N GLY A 183 -53.54 -7.02 33.33
CA GLY A 183 -53.19 -6.03 32.31
C GLY A 183 -51.85 -6.31 31.64
N ALA A 184 -51.45 -5.42 30.72
CA ALA A 184 -50.15 -5.50 30.08
C ALA A 184 -49.05 -4.97 31.02
N ALA A 185 -48.02 -5.78 31.28
CA ALA A 185 -46.85 -5.41 32.05
C ALA A 185 -45.59 -5.48 31.16
N GLU A 186 -44.72 -4.48 31.28
CA GLU A 186 -43.41 -4.47 30.63
C GLU A 186 -42.33 -4.88 31.65
N LEU A 187 -41.56 -5.90 31.28
CA LEU A 187 -40.44 -6.42 32.07
C LEU A 187 -39.15 -5.98 31.41
N THR A 188 -38.38 -5.15 32.11
CA THR A 188 -37.05 -4.72 31.65
C THR A 188 -35.99 -5.51 32.42
N LEU A 189 -35.31 -6.43 31.73
CA LEU A 189 -34.19 -7.17 32.27
C LEU A 189 -32.88 -6.54 31.80
N ARG A 190 -32.02 -6.19 32.76
CA ARG A 190 -30.70 -5.59 32.48
C ARG A 190 -29.62 -6.43 33.13
N SER A 191 -28.72 -6.96 32.31
CA SER A 191 -27.52 -7.66 32.77
C SER A 191 -26.31 -6.76 32.63
N VAL A 192 -25.51 -6.60 33.69
CA VAL A 192 -24.31 -5.77 33.72
C VAL A 192 -23.11 -6.59 34.18
N SER A 193 -22.14 -6.81 33.29
CA SER A 193 -20.88 -7.49 33.63
C SER A 193 -20.04 -6.68 34.63
N ARG A 194 -19.11 -7.34 35.33
CA ARG A 194 -18.09 -6.68 36.18
C ARG A 194 -17.33 -5.53 35.47
N ARG A 195 -17.26 -5.56 34.15
CA ARG A 195 -16.57 -4.55 33.31
C ARG A 195 -17.48 -3.38 32.90
N GLN A 196 -18.64 -3.22 33.55
CA GLN A 196 -19.65 -2.20 33.26
C GLN A 196 -20.25 -2.29 31.84
N LYS A 197 -20.18 -3.46 31.18
CA LYS A 197 -20.92 -3.72 29.94
C LYS A 197 -22.30 -4.25 30.23
N SER A 198 -23.30 -3.65 29.60
CA SER A 198 -24.69 -4.00 29.81
C SER A 198 -25.36 -4.54 28.55
N SER A 199 -26.27 -5.49 28.78
CA SER A 199 -27.25 -5.96 27.80
C SER A 199 -28.63 -5.80 28.41
N GLU A 200 -29.60 -5.37 27.61
CA GLU A 200 -30.97 -5.09 28.05
C GLU A 200 -31.95 -5.83 27.15
N VAL A 201 -32.93 -6.48 27.77
CA VAL A 201 -34.01 -7.19 27.08
C VAL A 201 -35.34 -6.74 27.66
N LYS A 202 -36.26 -6.33 26.79
CA LYS A 202 -37.61 -5.88 27.16
C LYS A 202 -38.63 -6.89 26.68
N ILE A 203 -39.52 -7.29 27.58
CA ILE A 203 -40.53 -8.32 27.33
C ILE A 203 -41.87 -7.79 27.79
N THR A 204 -42.88 -7.84 26.93
CA THR A 204 -44.25 -7.50 27.29
C THR A 204 -45.02 -8.78 27.62
N VAL A 205 -45.72 -8.79 28.74
CA VAL A 205 -46.53 -9.93 29.19
C VAL A 205 -47.93 -9.43 29.50
N THR A 206 -48.95 -10.17 29.07
CA THR A 206 -50.34 -9.88 29.44
C THR A 206 -50.72 -10.74 30.63
N ILE A 207 -50.96 -10.11 31.78
CA ILE A 207 -51.29 -10.80 33.02
C ILE A 207 -52.80 -10.93 33.13
N ILE A 208 -53.25 -12.15 33.38
CA ILE A 208 -54.66 -12.49 33.65
C ILE A 208 -54.81 -13.00 35.09
N GLN A 209 -56.04 -12.93 35.60
CA GLN A 209 -56.42 -13.46 36.92
C GLN A 209 -56.72 -14.96 36.85
#